data_AF-A0A658NKW8-F1
#
_entry.id   AF-A0A658NKW8-F1
#
_cell.length_a   1.000
_cell.length_b   1.000
_cell.length_c   1.000
_cell.angle_alpha   90.00
_cell.angle_beta   90.00
_cell.angle_gamma   90.00
#
_symmetry.space_group_name_H-M   'P 1'
#
loop_
_entity.id
_entity.type
_entity.pdbx_description
1 polymer ?
#
loop_
_entity_poly.entity_id
_entity_poly.type
_entity_poly.pdbx_seq_one_letter_code
_entity_poly.pdbx_strand_id
1 'polypeptide(L)'
;TTVDGRVPDPAAVTDPVRREGIERALKYMGLEANTPITDIPVDQVFIGACTNSRIEDLREAAAVAKGRSKAASVKRVLVVPGSGLVKRQA
;
A
#
# COMPACT_ATOMS: atom_id res chain seq x y z
N THR A 1 9.51 6.17 1.49
CA THR A 1 8.93 6.51 2.80
C THR A 1 8.55 5.21 3.49
N THR A 2 8.87 5.06 4.78
CA THR A 2 8.44 3.92 5.60
C THR A 2 6.99 4.12 6.08
N VAL A 3 6.37 3.09 6.66
CA VAL A 3 5.01 3.19 7.24
C VAL A 3 4.95 4.24 8.36
N ASP A 4 6.02 4.39 9.14
CA ASP A 4 6.13 5.41 10.20
C ASP A 4 6.62 6.77 9.67
N GLY A 5 6.74 6.92 8.36
CA GLY A 5 7.22 8.13 7.71
C GLY A 5 6.14 9.17 7.45
N ARG A 6 6.50 10.18 6.66
CA ARG A 6 5.61 11.27 6.24
C ARG A 6 5.58 11.43 4.72
N VAL A 7 4.47 11.96 4.21
CA VAL A 7 4.34 12.38 2.81
C VAL A 7 5.45 13.40 2.49
N PRO A 8 6.20 13.21 1.38
CA PRO A 8 7.33 14.07 1.06
C PRO A 8 6.91 15.52 0.85
N ASP A 9 7.74 16.44 1.33
CA ASP A 9 7.56 17.88 1.14
C ASP A 9 8.34 18.37 -0.09
N PRO A 10 7.67 18.87 -1.15
CA PRO A 10 8.35 19.45 -2.30
C PRO A 10 9.26 20.64 -1.96
N ALA A 11 8.91 21.43 -0.93
CA ALA A 11 9.69 22.61 -0.54
C ALA A 11 11.06 22.24 0.02
N ALA A 12 11.20 21.03 0.58
CA ALA A 12 12.47 20.51 1.08
C ALA A 12 13.37 19.91 -0.02
N VAL A 13 12.89 19.82 -1.26
CA VAL A 13 13.65 19.25 -2.39
C VAL A 13 14.29 20.37 -3.20
N THR A 14 15.61 20.32 -3.37
CA THR A 14 16.37 21.33 -4.13
C THR A 14 16.32 21.12 -5.64
N ASP A 15 16.36 19.85 -6.08
CA ASP A 15 16.26 19.47 -7.49
C ASP A 15 14.88 19.83 -8.07
N PRO A 16 14.81 20.74 -9.07
CA PRO A 16 13.54 21.21 -9.62
C PRO A 16 12.73 20.11 -10.31
N VAL A 17 13.38 19.15 -10.97
CA VAL A 17 12.68 18.06 -11.68
C VAL A 17 12.01 17.14 -10.68
N ARG A 18 12.74 16.79 -9.62
CA ARG A 18 12.20 15.96 -8.54
C ARG A 18 11.09 16.67 -7.78
N ARG A 19 11.23 17.98 -7.52
CA ARG A 19 10.18 18.79 -6.88
C ARG A 19 8.89 18.75 -7.68
N GLU A 20 8.95 19.05 -8.98
CA GLU A 20 7.79 19.03 -9.87
C GLU A 20 7.14 17.63 -9.92
N GLY A 21 7.95 16.57 -9.94
CA GLY A 21 7.46 15.20 -9.86
C GLY A 21 6.64 14.91 -8.60
N ILE A 22 7.11 15.40 -7.44
CA ILE A 22 6.40 15.24 -6.17
C ILE A 22 5.11 16.07 -6.18
N GLU A 23 5.15 17.33 -6.59
CA GLU A 23 3.97 18.20 -6.64
C GLU A 23 2.84 17.60 -7.49
N ARG A 24 3.18 17.07 -8.67
CA ARG A 24 2.21 16.39 -9.54
C ARG A 24 1.65 15.13 -8.89
N ALA A 25 2.49 14.34 -8.22
CA ALA A 25 2.06 13.13 -7.52
C ALA A 25 1.13 13.44 -6.35
N LEU A 26 1.45 14.46 -5.54
CA LEU A 26 0.60 14.92 -4.43
C LEU A 26 -0.76 15.41 -4.92
N LYS A 27 -0.76 16.22 -5.99
CA LYS A 27 -2.00 16.70 -6.62
C LYS A 27 -2.84 15.55 -7.16
N TYR A 28 -2.22 14.56 -7.80
CA TYR A 28 -2.93 13.40 -8.33
C TYR A 28 -3.51 12.52 -7.23
N MET A 29 -2.75 12.27 -6.17
CA MET A 29 -3.18 11.44 -5.04
C MET A 29 -4.11 12.17 -4.07
N GLY A 30 -4.20 13.50 -4.15
CA GLY A 30 -4.95 14.33 -3.21
C GLY A 30 -4.35 14.33 -1.80
N LEU A 31 -3.02 14.27 -1.71
CA LEU A 31 -2.29 14.21 -0.43
C LEU A 31 -1.61 15.54 -0.11
N GLU A 32 -1.63 15.90 1.17
CA GLU A 32 -0.90 17.05 1.70
C GLU A 32 0.53 16.65 2.11
N ALA A 33 1.48 17.56 1.91
CA ALA A 33 2.87 17.37 2.33
C ALA A 33 2.97 17.22 3.86
N ASN A 34 3.95 16.45 4.33
CA ASN A 34 4.23 16.18 5.75
C ASN A 34 3.15 15.40 6.53
N THR A 35 2.04 15.01 5.90
CA THR A 35 1.04 14.14 6.50
C THR A 35 1.68 12.81 6.93
N PRO A 36 1.48 12.35 8.18
CA PRO A 36 1.93 11.02 8.59
C PRO A 36 1.30 9.95 7.71
N ILE A 37 2.09 8.95 7.27
CA ILE A 37 1.57 7.88 6.42
C ILE A 37 0.46 7.10 7.11
N THR A 38 0.53 6.97 8.44
CA THR A 38 -0.49 6.33 9.28
C THR A 38 -1.84 7.05 9.29
N ASP A 39 -1.87 8.34 8.94
CA ASP A 39 -3.09 9.15 8.95
C ASP A 39 -3.81 9.10 7.60
N ILE A 40 -3.19 8.49 6.58
CA ILE A 40 -3.80 8.33 5.26
C ILE A 40 -4.82 7.18 5.32
N PRO A 41 -6.11 7.44 5.02
CA PRO A 41 -7.14 6.40 5.07
C PRO A 41 -6.91 5.35 3.99
N VAL A 42 -7.09 4.08 4.38
CA VAL A 42 -6.98 2.94 3.46
C VAL A 42 -8.37 2.54 2.97
N ASP A 43 -8.63 2.74 1.68
CA ASP A 43 -9.88 2.34 1.03
C ASP A 43 -9.85 0.90 0.49
N GLN A 44 -8.70 0.50 -0.08
CA GLN A 44 -8.53 -0.76 -0.77
C GLN A 44 -7.20 -1.39 -0.39
N VAL A 45 -7.22 -2.71 -0.21
CA VAL A 45 -6.02 -3.50 0.11
C VAL A 45 -5.87 -4.60 -0.93
N PHE A 46 -4.66 -4.74 -1.46
CA PHE A 46 -4.26 -5.82 -2.36
C PHE A 46 -3.19 -6.65 -1.67
N ILE A 47 -3.43 -7.95 -1.53
CA ILE A 47 -2.50 -8.91 -0.92
C ILE A 47 -2.04 -9.86 -2.03
N GLY A 48 -0.80 -9.65 -2.47
CA GLY A 48 -0.20 -10.37 -3.58
C GLY A 48 -0.09 -9.54 -4.86
N ALA A 49 1.10 -9.59 -5.46
CA ALA A 49 1.48 -9.05 -6.76
C ALA A 49 2.48 -10.01 -7.45
N CYS A 50 2.88 -9.71 -8.68
CA CYS A 50 3.82 -10.52 -9.48
C CYS A 50 5.15 -10.85 -8.75
N THR A 51 5.49 -10.12 -7.69
CA THR A 51 6.69 -10.32 -6.87
C THR A 51 6.44 -10.99 -5.51
N ASN A 52 5.20 -11.09 -5.02
CA ASN A 52 4.89 -11.52 -3.65
C ASN A 52 3.53 -12.27 -3.52
N SER A 53 3.29 -13.21 -4.44
CA SER A 53 2.08 -14.05 -4.47
C SER A 53 2.36 -15.55 -4.51
N ARG A 54 3.45 -15.99 -3.86
CA ARG A 54 3.73 -17.42 -3.68
C ARG A 54 2.86 -17.98 -2.54
N ILE A 55 2.84 -19.30 -2.39
CA ILE A 55 1.98 -19.93 -1.39
C ILE A 55 2.40 -19.57 0.04
N GLU A 56 3.71 -19.42 0.28
CA GLU A 56 4.29 -18.96 1.52
C GLU A 56 3.82 -17.54 1.88
N ASP A 57 3.86 -16.61 0.93
CA ASP A 57 3.42 -15.21 1.13
C ASP A 57 1.94 -15.15 1.56
N LEU A 58 1.08 -15.92 0.89
CA LEU A 58 -0.35 -15.95 1.19
C LEU A 58 -0.65 -16.60 2.54
N ARG A 59 0.12 -17.62 2.94
CA ARG A 59 -0.02 -18.27 4.25
C ARG A 59 0.43 -17.36 5.39
N GLU A 60 1.50 -16.61 5.20
CA GLU A 60 1.94 -15.60 6.18
C GLU A 60 0.88 -14.51 6.34
N ALA A 61 0.34 -13.99 5.23
CA ALA A 61 -0.75 -13.04 5.27
C ALA A 61 -2.00 -13.61 5.98
N ALA A 62 -2.35 -14.87 5.72
CA ALA A 62 -3.45 -15.56 6.39
C ALA A 62 -3.20 -15.74 7.90
N ALA A 63 -1.96 -16.02 8.32
CA ALA A 63 -1.60 -16.12 9.72
C ALA A 63 -1.80 -14.80 10.46
N VAL A 64 -1.44 -13.66 9.84
CA VAL A 64 -1.67 -12.32 10.41
C VAL A 64 -3.17 -11.99 10.46
N ALA A 65 -3.93 -12.37 9.44
CA ALA A 65 -5.37 -12.11 9.37
C ALA A 65 -6.21 -13.01 10.28
N LYS A 66 -5.67 -14.15 10.74
CA LYS A 66 -6.42 -15.14 11.52
C LYS A 66 -6.99 -14.52 12.81
N GLY A 67 -8.31 -14.64 12.97
CA GLY A 67 -9.03 -14.07 14.12
C GLY A 67 -9.18 -12.54 14.08
N ARG A 68 -8.80 -11.90 12.97
CA ARG A 68 -8.98 -10.46 12.74
C ARG A 68 -9.92 -10.24 11.57
N SER A 69 -10.54 -9.07 11.56
CA SER A 69 -11.39 -8.61 10.46
C SER A 69 -10.80 -7.35 9.87
N LYS A 70 -11.04 -7.11 8.57
CA LYS A 70 -10.72 -5.82 7.96
C LYS A 70 -11.45 -4.70 8.71
N ALA A 71 -10.84 -3.51 8.73
CA ALA A 71 -11.52 -2.31 9.24
C ALA A 71 -12.81 -2.04 8.44
N ALA A 72 -13.82 -1.49 9.10
CA ALA A 72 -15.11 -1.18 8.47
C ALA A 72 -14.97 -0.16 7.33
N SER A 73 -14.01 0.77 7.44
CA SER A 73 -13.69 1.77 6.43
C SER A 73 -13.10 1.19 5.14
N VAL A 74 -12.45 0.02 5.21
CA VAL A 74 -11.84 -0.62 4.04
C VAL A 74 -12.94 -1.23 3.18
N LYS A 75 -13.14 -0.68 1.98
CA LYS A 75 -14.22 -1.10 1.05
C LYS A 75 -13.94 -2.48 0.47
N ARG A 76 -12.68 -2.79 0.19
CA ARG A 76 -12.32 -4.05 -0.48
C ARG A 76 -10.93 -4.52 -0.07
N VAL A 77 -10.82 -5.83 0.14
CA VAL A 77 -9.55 -6.54 0.26
C VAL A 77 -9.50 -7.59 -0.83
N LEU A 78 -8.47 -7.58 -1.67
CA LEU A 78 -8.27 -8.52 -2.78
C LEU A 78 -7.04 -9.36 -2.52
N VAL A 79 -7.19 -10.68 -2.55
CA VAL A 79 -6.07 -11.62 -2.48
C VAL A 79 -5.79 -12.13 -3.89
N VAL A 80 -4.56 -11.90 -4.37
CA VAL A 80 -4.17 -12.15 -5.77
C VAL A 80 -3.04 -13.18 -5.80
N PRO A 81 -3.36 -14.47 -6.01
CA PRO A 81 -2.35 -15.51 -6.12
C PRO A 81 -1.55 -15.40 -7.43
N GLY A 82 -0.26 -15.78 -7.39
CA GLY A 82 0.67 -15.57 -8.51
C GLY A 82 0.44 -16.51 -9.68
N SER A 83 -0.35 -17.57 -9.45
CA SER A 83 -0.79 -18.51 -10.49
C SER A 83 -2.06 -19.24 -10.07
N GLY A 84 -2.71 -19.90 -11.02
CA GLY A 84 -3.84 -20.79 -10.73
C GLY A 84 -3.47 -21.99 -9.85
N LEU A 85 -2.22 -22.43 -9.85
CA LEU A 85 -1.72 -23.49 -8.95
C LEU A 85 -1.67 -23.01 -7.51
N VAL A 86 -1.09 -21.83 -7.27
CA VAL A 86 -1.05 -21.21 -5.93
C VAL A 86 -2.47 -20.96 -5.43
N LYS A 87 -3.38 -20.48 -6.29
CA LYS A 87 -4.80 -20.29 -5.94
C LYS A 87 -5.49 -21.56 -5.42
N ARG A 88 -5.10 -22.74 -5.92
CA ARG A 88 -5.68 -24.02 -5.46
C ARG A 88 -5.09 -24.50 -4.13
N GLN A 89 -3.90 -24.02 -3.76
CA GLN A 89 -3.18 -24.43 -2.55
C GLN A 89 -3.42 -23.50 -1.36
N ALA A 90 -3.75 -22.23 -1.66
CA ALA A 90 -4.05 -21.17 -0.69
C ALA A 90 -5.50 -21.30 -0.19
#